data_AF-A0A099CYL8-F1
#
_entry.id   AF-A0A099CYL8-F1
#
_cell.length_a   1.000
_cell.length_b   1.000
_cell.length_c   1.000
_cell.angle_alpha   90.00
_cell.angle_beta   90.00
_cell.angle_gamma   90.00
#
_symmetry.space_group_name_H-M   'P 1'
#
loop_
_entity.id
_entity.type
_entity.pdbx_description
1 polymer ?
#
loop_
_entity_poly.entity_id
_entity_poly.type
_entity_poly.pdbx_seq_one_letter_code
_entity_poly.pdbx_strand_id
1 'polypeptide(L)'
;MDKGMFWAVLAALLVFSLIVATVGGVRDAIVGYVMQTSLQHAQRDMAAAAVRQRAEAARQRAQEAARQREALQARTLAPDQQCVSGTVVTVRSNDASQLIRGGAPVRCSGRLAEVPLR
;
A
#
# COMPACT_ATOMS: atom_id res chain seq x y z
N MET A 1 60.52 49.48 5.64
CA MET A 1 59.92 48.18 5.29
C MET A 1 60.28 47.91 3.85
N ASP A 2 61.13 46.92 3.59
CA ASP A 2 61.72 46.70 2.26
C ASP A 2 60.65 46.33 1.24
N LYS A 3 60.60 47.08 0.14
CA LYS A 3 59.62 46.91 -0.94
C LYS A 3 59.61 45.47 -1.48
N GLY A 4 60.74 44.76 -1.42
CA GLY A 4 60.85 43.35 -1.79
C GLY A 4 60.09 42.37 -0.86
N MET A 5 60.07 42.62 0.45
CA MET A 5 59.32 41.77 1.40
C MET A 5 57.81 41.86 1.15
N PHE A 6 57.31 43.05 0.82
CA PHE A 6 55.89 43.26 0.52
C PHE A 6 55.43 42.40 -0.68
N TRP A 7 56.20 42.42 -1.78
CA TRP A 7 55.87 41.64 -2.98
C TRP A 7 55.98 40.12 -2.76
N ALA A 8 56.94 39.65 -1.96
CA ALA A 8 57.08 38.23 -1.64
C ALA A 8 55.87 37.69 -0.85
N VAL A 9 55.39 38.46 0.14
CA VAL A 9 54.20 38.08 0.93
C VAL A 9 52.94 38.08 0.07
N LEU A 10 52.80 39.07 -0.82
CA LEU A 10 51.65 39.18 -1.72
C LEU A 10 51.60 38.03 -2.74
N ALA A 11 52.76 37.62 -3.27
CA ALA A 11 52.88 36.46 -4.13
C ALA A 11 52.53 35.15 -3.39
N ALA A 12 53.01 34.97 -2.15
CA ALA A 12 52.70 33.79 -1.34
C ALA A 12 51.20 33.69 -1.02
N LEU A 13 50.55 34.82 -0.70
CA LEU A 13 49.11 34.88 -0.44
C LEU A 13 48.27 34.53 -1.68
N LEU A 14 48.69 34.99 -2.87
CA LEU A 14 48.01 34.67 -4.12
C LEU A 14 48.09 33.16 -4.45
N VAL A 15 49.27 32.56 -4.29
CA VAL A 15 49.46 31.12 -4.51
C VAL A 15 48.63 30.30 -3.52
N PHE A 16 48.65 30.69 -2.24
CA PHE A 16 47.85 30.02 -1.21
C PHE A 16 46.35 30.14 -1.49
N SER A 17 45.87 31.32 -1.88
CA SER A 17 44.47 31.52 -2.26
C SER A 17 44.04 30.68 -3.45
N LEU A 18 44.91 30.53 -4.47
CA LEU A 18 44.63 29.72 -5.65
C LEU A 18 44.54 28.22 -5.29
N ILE A 19 45.43 27.75 -4.42
CA ILE A 19 45.42 26.35 -3.94
C ILE A 19 44.16 26.07 -3.13
N VAL A 20 43.76 26.97 -2.23
CA VAL A 20 42.55 26.79 -1.42
C VAL A 20 41.29 26.79 -2.30
N ALA A 21 41.20 27.70 -3.27
CA ALA A 21 40.05 27.78 -4.18
C ALA A 21 39.91 26.51 -5.05
N THR A 22 41.03 25.98 -5.56
CA THR A 22 41.02 24.77 -6.39
C THR A 22 40.67 23.52 -5.58
N VAL A 23 41.22 23.37 -4.37
CA VAL A 23 40.90 22.23 -3.49
C VAL A 23 39.45 22.29 -2.98
N GLY A 24 38.95 23.49 -2.65
CA GLY A 24 37.56 23.70 -2.24
C GLY A 24 36.56 23.37 -3.35
N GLY A 25 36.76 23.90 -4.55
CA GLY A 25 35.85 23.68 -5.68
C GLY A 25 35.76 22.22 -6.13
N VAL A 26 36.86 21.46 -6.05
CA VAL A 26 36.85 20.02 -6.38
C VAL A 26 36.04 19.22 -5.35
N ARG A 27 36.10 19.57 -4.06
CA ARG A 27 35.31 18.88 -3.03
C ARG A 27 33.81 19.08 -3.24
N ASP A 28 33.38 20.30 -3.52
CA ASP A 28 31.95 20.58 -3.72
C ASP A 28 31.38 19.91 -4.99
N ALA A 29 32.17 19.84 -6.06
CA ALA A 29 31.79 19.13 -7.28
C ALA A 29 31.61 17.62 -7.07
N ILE A 30 32.51 17.00 -6.31
CA ILE A 30 32.44 15.56 -5.99
C ILE A 30 31.21 15.26 -5.10
N VAL A 31 30.95 16.09 -4.08
CA VAL A 31 29.80 15.92 -3.19
C VAL A 31 28.48 16.05 -3.96
N GLY A 32 28.37 17.03 -4.86
CA GLY A 32 27.17 17.19 -5.69
C GLY A 32 26.88 15.98 -6.59
N TYR A 33 27.92 15.39 -7.18
CA TYR A 33 27.78 14.23 -8.06
C TYR A 33 27.38 12.94 -7.31
N VAL A 34 27.97 12.70 -6.13
CA VAL A 34 27.63 11.56 -5.28
C VAL A 34 26.21 11.67 -4.74
N MET A 35 25.75 12.88 -4.43
CA MET A 35 24.40 13.11 -3.93
C MET A 35 23.33 12.90 -5.02
N GLN A 36 23.58 13.33 -6.26
CA GLN A 36 22.65 13.09 -7.36
C GLN A 36 22.53 11.61 -7.74
N THR A 37 23.64 10.89 -7.78
CA THR A 37 23.65 9.46 -8.15
C THR A 37 22.98 8.58 -7.08
N SER A 38 23.21 8.86 -5.80
CA SER A 38 22.54 8.16 -4.70
C SER A 38 21.03 8.42 -4.68
N LEU A 39 20.58 9.65 -4.94
CA LEU A 39 19.14 9.97 -5.04
C LEU A 39 18.47 9.26 -6.22
N GLN A 40 19.13 9.17 -7.37
CA GLN A 40 18.59 8.45 -8.53
C GLN A 40 18.44 6.94 -8.27
N HIS A 41 19.39 6.32 -7.57
CA HIS A 41 19.27 4.92 -7.17
C HIS A 41 18.14 4.70 -6.16
N ALA A 42 18.07 5.55 -5.12
CA ALA A 42 17.00 5.47 -4.13
C ALA A 42 15.60 5.65 -4.76
N GLN A 43 15.44 6.57 -5.71
CA GLN A 43 14.17 6.79 -6.41
C GLN A 43 13.73 5.58 -7.24
N ARG A 44 14.68 4.89 -7.91
CA ARG A 44 14.36 3.69 -8.69
C ARG A 44 13.91 2.54 -7.79
N ASP A 45 14.56 2.35 -6.65
CA ASP A 45 14.20 1.30 -5.70
C ASP A 45 12.85 1.58 -5.03
N MET A 46 12.57 2.83 -4.67
CA MET A 46 11.26 3.24 -4.15
C MET A 46 10.14 3.07 -5.20
N ALA A 47 10.39 3.39 -6.47
CA ALA A 47 9.41 3.19 -7.53
C ALA A 47 9.09 1.70 -7.71
N ALA A 48 10.10 0.83 -7.71
CA ALA A 48 9.91 -0.62 -7.79
C ALA A 48 9.14 -1.17 -6.56
N ALA A 49 9.47 -0.69 -5.36
CA ALA A 49 8.76 -1.07 -4.13
C ALA A 49 7.30 -0.61 -4.15
N ALA A 50 7.02 0.61 -4.60
CA ALA A 50 5.66 1.15 -4.69
C ALA A 50 4.79 0.35 -5.66
N VAL A 51 5.34 -0.10 -6.79
CA VAL A 51 4.62 -0.97 -7.74
C VAL A 51 4.29 -2.32 -7.12
N ARG A 52 5.23 -2.95 -6.40
CA ARG A 52 5.00 -4.22 -5.70
C ARG A 52 3.94 -4.08 -4.61
N GLN A 53 4.02 -3.04 -3.79
CA GLN A 53 3.03 -2.77 -2.74
C GLN A 53 1.61 -2.57 -3.32
N ARG A 54 1.48 -1.86 -4.44
CA ARG A 54 0.18 -1.69 -5.11
C ARG A 54 -0.37 -3.02 -5.64
N ALA A 55 0.48 -3.86 -6.22
CA ALA A 55 0.07 -5.18 -6.70
C ALA A 55 -0.36 -6.11 -5.56
N GLU A 56 0.36 -6.11 -4.44
CA GLU A 56 0.02 -6.87 -3.23
C GLU A 56 -1.28 -6.38 -2.60
N ALA A 57 -1.44 -5.07 -2.44
CA ALA A 57 -2.68 -4.48 -1.92
C ALA A 57 -3.88 -4.80 -2.81
N ALA A 58 -3.73 -4.79 -4.14
CA ALA A 58 -4.78 -5.18 -5.07
C ALA A 58 -5.16 -6.66 -4.90
N ARG A 59 -4.18 -7.55 -4.72
CA ARG A 59 -4.43 -8.98 -4.45
C ARG A 59 -5.15 -9.20 -3.12
N GLN A 60 -4.76 -8.51 -2.07
CA GLN A 60 -5.41 -8.59 -0.76
C GLN A 60 -6.88 -8.16 -0.85
N ARG A 61 -7.16 -7.01 -1.49
CA ARG A 61 -8.55 -6.56 -1.71
C ARG A 61 -9.37 -7.54 -2.53
N ALA A 62 -8.78 -8.15 -3.56
CA ALA A 62 -9.46 -9.16 -4.36
C ALA A 62 -9.79 -10.42 -3.54
N GLN A 63 -8.88 -10.86 -2.68
CA GLN A 63 -9.11 -12.00 -1.78
C GLN A 63 -10.18 -11.68 -0.72
N GLU A 64 -10.14 -10.50 -0.12
CA GLU A 64 -11.16 -10.05 0.84
C GLU A 64 -12.54 -9.96 0.18
N ALA A 65 -12.63 -9.40 -1.03
CA ALA A 65 -13.87 -9.34 -1.79
C ALA A 65 -14.39 -10.75 -2.13
N ALA A 66 -13.51 -11.69 -2.48
CA ALA A 66 -13.89 -13.09 -2.72
C ALA A 66 -14.46 -13.74 -1.45
N ARG A 67 -13.78 -13.61 -0.31
CA ARG A 67 -14.26 -14.14 0.98
C ARG A 67 -15.60 -13.53 1.40
N GLN A 68 -15.78 -12.23 1.19
CA GLN A 68 -17.05 -11.56 1.47
C GLN A 68 -18.17 -12.09 0.57
N ARG A 69 -17.90 -12.29 -0.73
CA ARG A 69 -18.87 -12.88 -1.65
C ARG A 69 -19.24 -14.31 -1.25
N GLU A 70 -18.27 -15.13 -0.89
CA GLU A 70 -18.51 -16.50 -0.40
C GLU A 70 -19.36 -16.50 0.88
N ALA A 71 -19.04 -15.62 1.84
CA ALA A 71 -19.81 -15.49 3.07
C ALA A 71 -21.26 -15.04 2.83
N LEU A 72 -21.48 -14.13 1.87
CA LEU A 72 -22.83 -13.71 1.46
C LEU A 72 -23.57 -14.83 0.72
N GLN A 73 -22.91 -15.54 -0.17
CA GLN A 73 -23.49 -16.68 -0.90
C GLN A 73 -23.90 -17.80 0.05
N ALA A 74 -23.09 -18.10 1.08
CA ALA A 74 -23.43 -19.09 2.10
C ALA A 74 -24.69 -18.74 2.89
N ARG A 75 -25.02 -17.45 3.02
CA ARG A 75 -26.22 -16.94 3.71
C ARG A 75 -27.41 -16.69 2.79
N THR A 76 -27.20 -16.71 1.48
CA THR A 76 -28.27 -16.40 0.52
C THR A 76 -29.28 -17.53 0.48
N LEU A 77 -30.57 -17.17 0.55
CA LEU A 77 -31.67 -18.13 0.47
C LEU A 77 -31.69 -18.84 -0.88
N ALA A 78 -31.95 -20.15 -0.87
CA ALA A 78 -32.17 -20.93 -2.07
C ALA A 78 -33.46 -20.48 -2.80
N PRO A 79 -33.64 -20.82 -4.09
CA PRO A 79 -34.83 -20.41 -4.84
C PRO A 79 -36.17 -20.90 -4.25
N ASP A 80 -36.14 -22.03 -3.55
CA ASP A 80 -37.26 -22.62 -2.82
C ASP A 80 -37.39 -22.09 -1.38
N GLN A 81 -36.57 -21.13 -0.96
CA GLN A 81 -36.59 -20.55 0.38
C GLN A 81 -37.03 -19.10 0.35
N GLN A 82 -37.88 -18.73 1.30
CA GLN A 82 -38.39 -17.38 1.44
C GLN A 82 -38.26 -16.92 2.89
N CYS A 83 -38.02 -15.61 3.07
CA CYS A 83 -38.03 -15.00 4.38
C CYS A 83 -39.45 -14.53 4.72
N VAL A 84 -40.10 -15.21 5.66
CA VAL A 84 -41.47 -14.91 6.08
C VAL A 84 -41.45 -14.57 7.57
N SER A 85 -41.90 -13.36 7.91
CA SER A 85 -41.94 -12.83 9.29
C SER A 85 -40.60 -12.96 10.03
N GLY A 86 -39.48 -12.78 9.31
CA GLY A 86 -38.13 -12.87 9.88
C GLY A 86 -37.58 -14.28 10.06
N THR A 87 -38.26 -15.31 9.56
CA THR A 87 -37.79 -16.71 9.60
C THR A 87 -37.74 -17.34 8.21
N VAL A 88 -36.80 -18.25 8.00
CA VAL A 88 -36.63 -18.95 6.73
C VAL A 88 -37.66 -20.06 6.61
N VAL A 89 -38.44 -20.02 5.53
CA VAL A 89 -39.43 -21.04 5.18
C VAL A 89 -39.06 -21.63 3.83
N THR A 90 -39.00 -22.96 3.76
CA THR A 90 -38.83 -23.70 2.50
C THR A 90 -40.20 -23.98 1.92
N VAL A 91 -40.46 -23.47 0.73
CA VAL A 91 -41.72 -23.62 0.00
C VAL A 91 -41.50 -24.63 -1.13
N ARG A 92 -42.10 -25.80 -0.99
CA ARG A 92 -42.25 -26.79 -2.06
C ARG A 92 -43.69 -26.74 -2.54
N SER A 93 -43.94 -27.16 -3.77
CA SER A 93 -45.16 -26.95 -4.56
C SER A 93 -46.48 -26.92 -3.77
N ASN A 94 -46.66 -27.78 -2.76
CA ASN A 94 -47.86 -27.84 -1.93
C ASN A 94 -47.60 -27.71 -0.41
N ASP A 95 -46.35 -27.54 0.03
CA ASP A 95 -45.98 -27.56 1.45
C ASP A 95 -44.99 -26.44 1.79
N ALA A 96 -45.20 -25.83 2.96
CA ALA A 96 -44.28 -24.87 3.55
C ALA A 96 -43.73 -25.42 4.87
N SER A 97 -42.42 -25.45 5.01
CA SER A 97 -41.75 -25.91 6.23
C SER A 97 -40.75 -24.88 6.74
N GLN A 98 -40.78 -24.62 8.05
CA GLN A 98 -39.82 -23.71 8.65
C GLN A 98 -38.44 -24.38 8.76
N LEU A 99 -37.39 -23.67 8.38
CA LEU A 99 -36.03 -24.17 8.51
C LEU A 99 -35.57 -24.02 9.96
N ILE A 100 -35.30 -25.14 10.62
CA ILE A 100 -34.83 -25.21 12.01
C ILE A 100 -33.36 -25.67 12.01
N ARG A 101 -32.49 -24.96 12.74
CA ARG A 101 -31.09 -25.35 12.94
C ARG A 101 -30.73 -25.18 14.41
N GLY A 102 -30.14 -26.22 15.01
CA GLY A 102 -29.77 -26.19 16.43
C GLY A 102 -30.98 -26.03 17.37
N GLY A 103 -32.16 -26.49 16.97
CA GLY A 103 -33.38 -26.40 17.77
C GLY A 103 -34.13 -25.06 17.70
N ALA A 104 -33.64 -24.09 16.92
CA ALA A 104 -34.30 -22.79 16.74
C ALA A 104 -34.59 -22.49 15.26
N PRO A 105 -35.64 -21.72 14.94
CA PRO A 105 -35.89 -21.22 13.59
C PRO A 105 -34.72 -20.37 13.08
N VAL A 106 -34.32 -20.59 11.84
CA VAL A 106 -33.30 -19.76 11.20
C VAL A 106 -33.91 -18.40 10.90
N ARG A 107 -33.30 -17.34 11.44
CA ARG A 107 -33.70 -15.96 11.20
C ARG A 107 -33.18 -15.46 9.85
N CYS A 108 -33.92 -14.55 9.25
CA CYS A 108 -33.57 -13.95 7.96
C CYS A 108 -34.01 -12.49 7.85
N SER A 109 -33.40 -11.79 6.90
CA SER A 109 -33.77 -10.45 6.47
C SER A 109 -33.70 -10.38 4.93
N GLY A 110 -34.84 -10.15 4.30
CA GLY A 110 -34.95 -10.12 2.84
C GLY A 110 -34.55 -11.45 2.20
N ARG A 111 -33.41 -11.47 1.49
CA ARG A 111 -32.87 -12.67 0.80
C ARG A 111 -31.73 -13.37 1.54
N LEU A 112 -31.40 -12.93 2.75
CA LEU A 112 -30.25 -13.40 3.51
C LEU A 112 -30.69 -14.02 4.84
N ALA A 113 -30.11 -15.16 5.18
CA ALA A 113 -30.18 -15.75 6.52
C ALA A 113 -29.12 -15.14 7.44
N GLU A 114 -29.39 -15.07 8.74
CA GLU A 114 -28.43 -14.60 9.74
C GLU A 114 -27.24 -15.57 9.88
N VAL A 115 -27.48 -16.86 9.60
CA VAL A 115 -26.50 -17.95 9.68
C VAL A 115 -26.26 -18.56 8.30
N PRO A 116 -25.05 -19.10 8.04
CA PRO A 116 -24.76 -19.80 6.79
C PRO A 116 -25.65 -21.04 6.66
N LEU A 117 -26.29 -21.19 5.51
CA LEU A 117 -27.20 -22.30 5.21
C LEU A 117 -26.47 -23.51 4.62
N ARG A 118 -25.24 -23.29 4.11
CA ARG A 118 -24.35 -24.30 3.53
C ARG A 118 -23.04 -24.36 4.30
#